data_AF-A0A378A1E2-F1
#
_entry.id   AF-A0A378A1E2-F1
#
_cell.length_a   1.000
_cell.length_b   1.000
_cell.length_c   1.000
_cell.angle_alpha   90.00
_cell.angle_beta   90.00
_cell.angle_gamma   90.00
#
_symmetry.space_group_name_H-M   'P 1'
#
loop_
_entity.id
_entity.type
_entity.pdbx_description
1 polymer ?
#
loop_
_entity_poly.entity_id
_entity_poly.type
_entity_poly.pdbx_seq_one_letter_code
_entity_poly.pdbx_strand_id
1 'polypeptide(L)'
;MASVVCDGMLIGNAEIVPFSPRRYLYHAYLAYMRANGLSKPVSLMRFGTDMPGAMAEYGKEYQKRKTKNGIRSNVTLHDDSEDWMPMCTDTTKE
;
A
#
# COMPACT_ATOMS: atom_id res chain seq x y z
N MET A 1 -6.40 -22.20 -15.85
CA MET A 1 -6.81 -20.80 -15.62
C MET A 1 -5.78 -20.15 -14.72
N ALA A 2 -5.05 -19.13 -15.20
CA ALA A 2 -4.00 -18.50 -14.41
C ALA A 2 -4.65 -17.71 -13.28
N SER A 3 -4.57 -18.26 -12.08
CA SER A 3 -5.18 -17.74 -10.86
C SER A 3 -4.97 -16.22 -10.76
N VAL A 4 -6.07 -15.49 -10.61
CA VAL A 4 -6.20 -14.02 -10.42
C VAL A 4 -5.67 -13.61 -9.02
N VAL A 5 -4.60 -14.27 -8.59
CA VAL A 5 -4.18 -14.41 -7.20
C VAL A 5 -3.43 -13.19 -6.67
N CYS A 6 -3.06 -12.23 -7.52
CA CYS A 6 -2.40 -10.99 -7.11
C CYS A 6 -2.73 -9.85 -8.07
N ASP A 7 -4.01 -9.52 -8.29
CA ASP A 7 -4.39 -8.34 -9.10
C ASP A 7 -4.65 -7.06 -8.27
N GLY A 8 -4.27 -7.07 -6.99
CA GLY A 8 -4.34 -5.90 -6.13
C GLY A 8 -3.24 -4.88 -6.42
N MET A 9 -2.89 -4.11 -5.39
CA MET A 9 -1.92 -3.04 -5.46
C MET A 9 -0.49 -3.56 -5.57
N LEU A 10 0.37 -2.75 -6.19
CA LEU A 10 1.82 -2.95 -6.12
C LEU A 10 2.29 -2.62 -4.71
N ILE A 11 3.27 -3.34 -4.17
CA ILE A 11 3.84 -3.00 -2.86
C ILE A 11 4.48 -1.60 -2.92
N GLY A 12 5.22 -1.31 -3.99
CA GLY A 12 5.94 -0.04 -4.15
C GLY A 12 7.17 0.06 -3.25
N ASN A 13 7.76 1.26 -3.22
CA ASN A 13 8.90 1.63 -2.40
C ASN A 13 8.82 3.14 -2.08
N ALA A 14 9.41 3.59 -0.98
CA ALA A 14 9.45 5.02 -0.60
C ALA A 14 10.07 5.93 -1.68
N GLU A 15 10.96 5.41 -2.51
CA GLU A 15 11.69 6.17 -3.52
C GLU A 15 10.90 6.39 -4.82
N ILE A 16 9.74 5.77 -4.97
CA ILE A 16 8.95 5.90 -6.21
C ILE A 16 8.29 7.27 -6.27
N VAL A 17 8.58 8.03 -7.32
CA VAL A 17 8.00 9.34 -7.61
C VAL A 17 7.32 9.29 -8.99
N PRO A 18 6.08 9.79 -9.14
CA PRO A 18 5.28 10.52 -8.16
C PRO A 18 4.63 9.63 -7.08
N PHE A 19 4.44 10.20 -5.89
CA PHE A 19 3.78 9.53 -4.78
C PHE A 19 2.34 9.14 -5.15
N SER A 20 2.08 7.83 -5.27
CA SER A 20 0.80 7.30 -5.76
C SER A 20 0.17 6.29 -4.77
N PRO A 21 -0.54 6.76 -3.72
CA PRO A 21 -1.13 5.89 -2.70
C PRO A 21 -2.26 5.00 -3.22
N ARG A 22 -2.90 5.34 -4.34
CA ARG A 22 -3.91 4.47 -4.99
C ARG A 22 -3.30 3.33 -5.81
N ARG A 23 -2.01 3.42 -6.14
CA ARG A 23 -1.29 2.42 -6.95
C ARG A 23 -0.36 1.55 -6.13
N TYR A 24 0.26 2.14 -5.11
CA TYR A 24 1.26 1.50 -4.25
C TYR A 24 0.76 1.34 -2.82
N LEU A 25 0.72 0.11 -2.32
CA LEU A 25 0.26 -0.26 -0.99
C LEU A 25 1.11 0.40 0.11
N TYR A 26 2.43 0.46 -0.07
CA TYR A 26 3.30 1.15 0.89
C TYR A 26 3.06 2.67 0.91
N HIS A 27 2.70 3.27 -0.22
CA HIS A 27 2.33 4.69 -0.25
C HIS A 27 1.00 4.93 0.46
N ALA A 28 0.03 4.03 0.29
CA ALA A 28 -1.22 4.08 1.04
C ALA A 28 -0.98 4.02 2.55
N TYR A 29 -0.09 3.13 3.00
CA TYR A 29 0.33 3.06 4.40
C TYR A 29 0.93 4.38 4.89
N LEU A 30 1.85 4.99 4.12
CA LEU A 30 2.44 6.29 4.48
C LEU A 30 1.39 7.41 4.55
N ALA A 31 0.42 7.42 3.63
CA ALA A 31 -0.70 8.36 3.65
C ALA A 31 -1.56 8.18 4.91
N TYR A 32 -1.95 6.94 5.22
CA TYR A 32 -2.69 6.60 6.42
C TYR A 32 -1.99 7.09 7.69
N MET A 33 -0.68 6.87 7.79
CA MET A 33 0.09 7.33 8.95
C MET A 33 0.10 8.84 9.10
N ARG A 34 0.26 9.57 8.00
CA ARG A 34 0.21 11.04 8.01
C ARG A 34 -1.15 11.55 8.46
N ALA A 35 -2.23 10.98 7.94
CA ALA A 35 -3.60 11.36 8.30
C ALA A 35 -3.91 11.08 9.78
N ASN A 36 -3.36 10.00 10.35
CA ASN A 36 -3.54 9.63 11.76
C ASN A 36 -2.53 10.30 12.72
N GLY A 37 -1.69 11.22 12.23
CA GLY A 37 -0.66 11.88 13.06
C GLY A 37 0.47 10.94 13.54
N LEU A 38 0.61 9.77 12.91
CA LEU A 38 1.66 8.80 13.23
C LEU A 38 2.95 9.18 12.51
N SER A 39 3.96 9.62 13.26
CA SER A 39 5.21 10.17 12.72
C SER A 39 6.31 9.14 12.43
N LYS A 40 6.14 7.88 12.85
CA LYS A 40 7.17 6.84 12.76
C LYS A 40 6.72 5.67 11.88
N PRO A 41 6.73 5.81 10.55
CA PRO A 41 6.46 4.71 9.65
C PRO A 41 7.47 3.58 9.80
N VAL A 42 6.96 2.35 9.78
CA VAL A 42 7.83 1.18 9.70
C VAL A 42 8.47 1.12 8.33
N SER A 43 9.68 0.54 8.25
CA SER A 43 10.38 0.36 6.98
C SER A 43 9.64 -0.62 6.08
N LEU A 44 9.88 -0.54 4.76
CA LEU A 44 9.27 -1.43 3.78
C LEU A 44 9.49 -2.91 4.09
N MET A 45 10.69 -3.28 4.57
CA MET A 45 10.98 -4.66 4.99
C MET A 45 10.09 -5.08 6.16
N ARG A 46 9.96 -4.21 7.18
CA ARG A 46 9.16 -4.51 8.36
C ARG A 46 7.68 -4.60 8.00
N PHE A 47 7.16 -3.63 7.24
CA PHE A 47 5.82 -3.66 6.66
C PHE A 47 5.53 -4.98 5.92
N GLY A 48 6.46 -5.42 5.08
CA GLY A 48 6.31 -6.65 4.30
C GLY A 48 6.37 -7.94 5.13
N THR A 49 6.98 -7.91 6.32
CA THR A 49 7.06 -9.03 7.27
C THR A 49 5.86 -9.06 8.21
N ASP A 50 5.35 -7.91 8.64
CA ASP A 50 4.17 -7.83 9.51
C ASP A 50 2.87 -8.05 8.72
N MET A 51 2.83 -7.75 7.42
CA MET A 51 1.64 -7.84 6.57
C MET A 51 0.91 -9.20 6.60
N PRO A 52 1.59 -10.37 6.45
CA PRO A 52 0.93 -11.66 6.54
C PRO A 52 0.26 -11.91 7.89
N GLY A 53 0.92 -11.52 8.99
CA GLY A 53 0.36 -11.64 10.34
C GLY A 53 -0.83 -10.71 10.53
N ALA A 54 -0.69 -9.44 10.14
CA ALA A 54 -1.76 -8.45 10.22
C ALA A 54 -3.00 -8.88 9.42
N MET A 55 -2.83 -9.45 8.22
CA MET A 55 -3.96 -9.95 7.42
C MET A 55 -4.60 -11.21 8.01
N ALA A 56 -3.79 -12.11 8.59
CA ALA A 56 -4.28 -13.31 9.24
C ALA A 56 -5.18 -13.00 10.44
N GLU A 57 -4.90 -11.92 11.18
CA GLU A 57 -5.76 -11.44 12.29
C GLU A 57 -7.18 -11.09 11.81
N TYR A 58 -7.33 -10.64 10.55
CA TYR A 58 -8.63 -10.38 9.93
C TYR A 58 -9.19 -11.58 9.16
N GLY A 59 -8.56 -12.76 9.28
CA GLY A 59 -8.94 -13.97 8.52
C GLY A 59 -8.71 -13.83 7.02
N LYS A 60 -7.86 -12.90 6.57
CA LYS A 60 -7.55 -12.66 5.16
C LYS A 60 -6.19 -13.25 4.81
N GLU A 61 -6.10 -13.93 3.67
CA GLU A 61 -4.82 -14.44 3.19
C GLU A 61 -4.05 -13.33 2.46
N TYR A 62 -2.80 -13.08 2.85
CA TYR A 62 -1.92 -12.15 2.15
C TYR A 62 -1.05 -12.89 1.14
N GLN A 63 -1.19 -12.52 -0.13
CA GLN A 63 -0.43 -13.10 -1.23
C GLN A 63 0.32 -11.99 -1.98
N LYS A 64 1.59 -12.24 -2.31
CA LYS A 64 2.41 -11.34 -3.11
C LYS A 64 3.17 -12.10 -4.18
N ARG A 65 3.29 -11.51 -5.37
CA ARG A 65 3.98 -12.09 -6.52
C ARG A 65 4.93 -11.09 -7.14
N LYS A 66 6.13 -11.52 -7.48
CA LYS A 66 7.06 -10.72 -8.27
C LYS A 66 6.58 -10.67 -9.72
N THR A 67 6.43 -9.46 -10.25
CA THR A 67 6.03 -9.18 -11.63
C THR A 67 7.10 -8.31 -12.31
N LYS A 68 6.97 -8.09 -13.63
CA LYS A 68 7.87 -7.19 -14.39
C LYS A 68 7.87 -5.76 -13.85
N ASN A 69 6.77 -5.33 -13.23
CA ASN A 69 6.54 -3.98 -12.74
C ASN A 69 6.77 -3.86 -11.23
N GLY A 70 7.39 -4.86 -10.60
CA GLY A 70 7.63 -4.93 -9.16
C GLY A 70 6.81 -6.03 -8.47
N ILE A 71 6.72 -5.95 -7.15
CA ILE A 71 5.96 -6.93 -6.35
C ILE A 71 4.49 -6.49 -6.33
N ARG A 72 3.59 -7.34 -6.82
CA ARG A 72 2.14 -7.12 -6.77
C ARG A 72 1.51 -7.97 -5.67
N SER A 73 0.57 -7.40 -4.95
CA SER A 73 -0.17 -8.09 -3.88
C SER A 73 -1.60 -8.42 -4.30
N ASN A 74 -2.29 -9.21 -3.50
CA ASN A 74 -3.74 -9.41 -3.59
C ASN A 74 -4.54 -8.38 -2.79
N VAL A 75 -3.88 -7.33 -2.26
CA VAL A 75 -4.50 -6.33 -1.39
C VAL A 75 -4.98 -5.15 -2.20
N THR A 76 -6.20 -4.73 -1.97
CA THR A 76 -6.77 -3.49 -2.51
C THR A 76 -7.22 -2.58 -1.37
N LEU A 77 -7.40 -1.31 -1.71
CA LEU A 77 -7.95 -0.33 -0.78
C LEU A 77 -9.43 -0.60 -0.58
N HIS A 78 -9.89 -0.33 0.64
CA HIS A 78 -11.30 -0.36 0.98
C HIS A 78 -11.95 1.00 0.69
N ASP A 79 -13.28 1.05 0.61
CA ASP A 79 -14.03 2.29 0.35
C ASP A 79 -13.72 3.36 1.41
N ASP A 80 -13.57 2.96 2.68
CA ASP A 80 -13.19 3.85 3.80
C ASP A 80 -11.80 4.48 3.66
N SER A 81 -11.00 4.06 2.67
CA SER A 81 -9.69 4.66 2.43
C SER A 81 -9.77 6.12 1.96
N GLU A 82 -10.93 6.56 1.47
CA GLU A 82 -11.15 7.93 1.03
C GLU A 82 -11.01 8.96 2.17
N ASP A 83 -11.28 8.57 3.43
CA ASP A 83 -11.22 9.45 4.60
C ASP A 83 -9.78 9.97 4.87
N TRP A 84 -8.79 9.10 4.74
CA TRP A 84 -7.39 9.42 5.03
C TRP A 84 -6.51 9.56 3.78
N MET A 85 -7.04 9.26 2.60
CA MET A 85 -6.29 9.42 1.37
C MET A 85 -6.10 10.90 1.03
N PRO A 86 -4.88 11.32 0.64
CA PRO A 86 -4.73 12.63 0.07
C PRO A 86 -5.59 12.71 -1.18
N MET A 87 -6.54 13.65 -1.19
CA MET A 87 -7.14 14.13 -2.43
C MET A 87 -5.97 14.52 -3.34
N CYS A 88 -6.09 14.33 -4.65
CA CYS A 88 -5.08 14.77 -5.61
C CYS A 88 -4.99 16.30 -5.60
N THR A 89 -4.45 16.90 -4.56
CA THR A 89 -4.06 18.30 -4.52
C THR A 89 -2.67 18.31 -5.10
N ASP A 90 -2.59 18.68 -6.37
CA ASP A 90 -1.39 19.18 -6.99
C ASP A 90 -0.79 20.24 -6.06
N THR A 91 0.17 19.87 -5.21
CA THR A 91 0.99 20.87 -4.52
C THR A 91 2.02 21.34 -5.53
N THR A 92 1.57 22.16 -6.49
CA THR A 92 2.40 23.23 -7.04
C THR A 92 2.95 23.99 -5.83
N LYS A 93 4.21 23.72 -5.49
CA LYS A 93 4.97 24.58 -4.59
C LYS A 93 5.34 25.81 -5.41
N GLU A 94 4.58 26.88 -5.19
CA GLU A 94 4.97 28.26 -5.47
C GLU A 94 6.30 28.64 -4.80
#